data_AF-A0A117ML14-F1
#
_entry.id   AF-A0A117ML14-F1
#
_cell.length_a   1.000
_cell.length_b   1.000
_cell.length_c   1.000
_cell.angle_alpha   90.00
_cell.angle_beta   90.00
_cell.angle_gamma   90.00
#
_symmetry.space_group_name_H-M   'P 1'
#
loop_
_entity.id
_entity.type
_entity.pdbx_description
1 polymer ?
#
loop_
_entity_poly.entity_id
_entity_poly.type
_entity_poly.pdbx_seq_one_letter_code
_entity_poly.pdbx_strand_id
1 'polypeptide(L)'
;MTLAQAPLLVDGATHSAQTFRMMIKDLSRGGEGITEAADLKVTPLPVPGAGVQIADGSAVIRGKANMWQGSYTAYNIGVATVPVAPTGATPRSDLIVLRITDPEFEGGLDPAKDQINVFDVIPNVAGTATTVPKGVTGIAIARLDIPANTGTITAAMIRDLRKVANPRRERTLYTAYPSKLTKAYKDDDKWHNWPPEARWTIPVPDWATKLILTVTIAGLRMDFDSLYGYLQPVFGTIEGQDTIVDDNQGKVVRRGTALVADTITLPASYRGTSQALYLQAKMSKDWKGDLGADAGTSIIADVEFTEGPV
;
A
#
# COMPACT_ATOMS: atom_id res chain seq x y z
N MET A 1 10.53 38.67 -2.83
CA MET A 1 10.95 38.47 -4.24
C MET A 1 9.93 37.53 -4.89
N THR A 2 9.48 37.78 -6.12
CA THR A 2 8.35 37.05 -6.75
C THR A 2 8.78 35.91 -7.69
N LEU A 3 9.96 35.98 -8.30
CA LEU A 3 10.53 34.93 -9.16
C LEU A 3 11.99 34.67 -8.78
N ALA A 4 12.36 33.41 -8.53
CA ALA A 4 13.75 33.00 -8.31
C ALA A 4 14.56 33.23 -9.60
N GLN A 5 15.62 34.03 -9.53
CA GLN A 5 16.36 34.52 -10.71
C GLN A 5 17.40 33.53 -11.25
N ALA A 6 17.81 32.54 -10.46
CA ALA A 6 18.80 31.54 -10.86
C ALA A 6 18.12 30.17 -10.96
N PRO A 7 17.68 29.74 -12.16
CA PRO A 7 17.29 28.35 -12.41
C PRO A 7 18.42 27.41 -12.01
N LEU A 8 18.06 26.21 -11.53
CA LEU A 8 19.05 25.24 -11.06
C LEU A 8 20.00 24.81 -12.21
N LEU A 9 21.29 24.69 -11.91
CA LEU A 9 22.34 24.21 -12.83
C LEU A 9 22.63 25.14 -14.03
N VAL A 10 22.48 26.46 -13.85
CA VAL A 10 22.95 27.46 -14.82
C VAL A 10 24.39 27.82 -14.52
N ASP A 11 25.25 27.76 -15.53
CA ASP A 11 26.68 28.10 -15.40
C ASP A 11 26.87 29.53 -14.85
N GLY A 12 27.82 29.68 -13.92
CA GLY A 12 28.09 30.94 -13.22
C GLY A 12 27.07 31.36 -12.16
N ALA A 13 25.96 30.62 -11.95
CA ALA A 13 24.95 30.96 -10.95
C ALA A 13 25.26 30.36 -9.55
N THR A 14 24.78 31.03 -8.49
CA THR A 14 24.81 30.50 -7.11
C THR A 14 23.41 30.04 -6.70
N HIS A 15 23.31 28.90 -6.02
CA HIS A 15 22.03 28.32 -5.60
C HIS A 15 21.94 28.22 -4.07
N SER A 16 20.80 28.62 -3.51
CA SER A 16 20.53 28.47 -2.08
C SER A 16 20.06 27.05 -1.75
N ALA A 17 20.12 26.69 -0.46
CA ALA A 17 19.51 25.44 0.04
C ALA A 17 18.03 25.35 -0.35
N GLN A 18 17.31 26.49 -0.36
CA GLN A 18 15.91 26.55 -0.78
C GLN A 18 15.71 26.04 -2.22
N THR A 19 16.59 26.39 -3.16
CA THR A 19 16.47 25.90 -4.56
C THR A 19 16.59 24.38 -4.63
N PHE A 20 17.49 23.77 -3.87
CA PHE A 20 17.62 22.31 -3.81
C PHE A 20 16.44 21.64 -3.11
N ARG A 21 15.89 22.24 -2.05
CA ARG A 21 14.66 21.76 -1.41
C ARG A 21 13.46 21.80 -2.36
N MET A 22 13.40 22.79 -3.25
CA MET A 22 12.39 22.85 -4.32
C MET A 22 12.62 21.76 -5.37
N MET A 23 13.87 21.47 -5.76
CA MET A 23 14.16 20.32 -6.63
C MET A 23 13.69 19.00 -6.01
N ILE A 24 13.95 18.76 -4.72
CA ILE A 24 13.48 17.54 -4.04
C ILE A 24 11.96 17.46 -4.05
N LYS A 25 11.27 18.59 -3.80
CA LYS A 25 9.81 18.66 -3.89
C LYS A 25 9.31 18.29 -5.29
N ASP A 26 9.95 18.78 -6.34
CA ASP A 26 9.53 18.52 -7.71
C ASP A 26 9.81 17.07 -8.13
N LEU A 27 11.00 16.54 -7.80
CA LEU A 27 11.36 15.13 -8.04
C LEU A 27 10.46 14.16 -7.28
N SER A 28 10.03 14.55 -6.08
CA SER A 28 9.09 13.77 -5.28
C SER A 28 7.62 14.01 -5.63
N ARG A 29 7.33 14.83 -6.66
CA ARG A 29 5.96 15.24 -7.05
C ARG A 29 5.16 15.84 -5.88
N GLY A 30 5.85 16.43 -4.91
CA GLY A 30 5.28 16.96 -3.67
C GLY A 30 4.85 15.91 -2.64
N GLY A 31 5.17 14.64 -2.85
CA GLY A 31 4.94 13.55 -1.92
C GLY A 31 5.83 13.62 -0.68
N GLU A 32 5.37 13.03 0.42
CA GLU A 32 6.15 12.83 1.64
C GLU A 32 5.98 11.39 2.14
N GLY A 33 7.00 10.85 2.78
CA GLY A 33 7.01 9.46 3.22
C GLY A 33 8.40 8.82 3.16
N ILE A 34 8.46 7.52 3.41
CA ILE A 34 9.66 6.71 3.24
C ILE A 34 9.97 6.50 1.75
N THR A 35 11.23 6.24 1.40
CA THR A 35 11.63 6.09 -0.01
C THR A 35 11.27 4.71 -0.55
N GLU A 36 11.56 3.65 0.21
CA GLU A 36 11.24 2.27 -0.15
C GLU A 36 10.41 1.56 0.93
N ALA A 37 9.75 0.47 0.57
CA ALA A 37 8.85 -0.28 1.45
C ALA A 37 9.41 -0.63 2.85
N ALA A 38 10.70 -1.00 2.93
CA ALA A 38 11.32 -1.46 4.17
C ALA A 38 11.88 -0.31 5.04
N ASP A 39 12.06 0.87 4.45
CA ASP A 39 12.78 1.98 5.05
C ASP A 39 12.19 2.41 6.39
N LEU A 40 13.08 2.67 7.36
CA LEU A 40 12.75 3.29 8.66
C LEU A 40 11.70 2.51 9.47
N LYS A 41 11.63 1.18 9.29
CA LYS A 41 10.69 0.34 10.03
C LYS A 41 10.92 0.44 11.53
N VAL A 42 9.84 0.71 12.27
CA VAL A 42 9.85 0.72 13.73
C VAL A 42 9.56 -0.67 14.26
N THR A 43 10.43 -1.19 15.11
CA THR A 43 10.31 -2.52 15.74
C THR A 43 10.61 -2.43 17.25
N PRO A 44 10.16 -3.41 18.05
CA PRO A 44 10.58 -3.50 19.45
C PRO A 44 12.09 -3.72 19.55
N LEU A 45 12.67 -3.38 20.70
CA LEU A 45 14.05 -3.76 21.00
C LEU A 45 14.19 -5.31 21.01
N PRO A 46 15.31 -5.86 20.50
CA PRO A 46 15.56 -7.30 20.51
C PRO A 46 15.69 -7.84 21.95
N VAL A 47 16.16 -6.99 22.87
CA VAL A 47 16.09 -7.22 24.30
C VAL A 47 14.93 -6.39 24.86
N PRO A 48 13.95 -7.00 25.54
CA PRO A 48 12.83 -6.28 26.14
C PRO A 48 13.28 -5.06 26.96
N GLY A 49 12.79 -3.87 26.62
CA GLY A 49 13.21 -2.62 27.26
C GLY A 49 12.38 -1.39 26.88
N ALA A 50 12.76 -0.24 27.44
CA ALA A 50 12.09 1.04 27.30
C ALA A 50 12.53 1.78 26.03
N GLY A 51 12.09 1.28 24.87
CA GLY A 51 12.40 1.91 23.59
C GLY A 51 11.98 1.08 22.38
N VAL A 52 12.28 1.62 21.21
CA VAL A 52 12.07 0.98 19.91
C VAL A 52 13.33 1.08 19.07
N GLN A 53 13.45 0.20 18.08
CA GLN A 53 14.46 0.27 17.04
C GLN A 53 13.85 0.81 15.75
N ILE A 54 14.62 1.62 15.04
CA ILE A 54 14.28 2.12 13.72
C ILE A 54 15.33 1.60 12.75
N ALA A 55 14.87 0.87 11.74
CA ALA A 55 15.73 0.32 10.70
C ALA A 55 16.41 1.41 9.86
N ASP A 56 17.34 0.98 9.01
CA ASP A 56 17.94 1.81 7.99
C ASP A 56 16.91 2.21 6.92
N GLY A 57 17.31 3.14 6.06
CA GLY A 57 16.48 3.61 4.96
C GLY A 57 16.36 5.12 4.92
N SER A 58 15.49 5.62 4.06
CA SER A 58 15.37 7.04 3.78
C SER A 58 13.93 7.52 3.66
N ALA A 59 13.77 8.84 3.63
CA ALA A 59 12.48 9.49 3.51
C ALA A 59 12.60 10.82 2.79
N VAL A 60 11.48 11.21 2.18
CA VAL A 60 11.20 12.57 1.71
C VAL A 60 10.26 13.24 2.71
N ILE A 61 10.66 14.41 3.22
CA ILE A 61 9.92 15.14 4.24
C ILE A 61 9.52 16.50 3.67
N ARG A 62 8.22 16.79 3.64
CA ARG A 62 7.75 18.10 3.19
C ARG A 62 7.91 19.14 4.30
N GLY A 63 8.49 20.29 3.95
CA GLY A 63 8.57 21.46 4.83
C GLY A 63 7.18 21.93 5.25
N LYS A 64 6.99 22.13 6.56
CA LYS A 64 5.69 22.53 7.15
C LYS A 64 5.76 23.84 7.96
N ALA A 65 6.95 24.36 8.23
CA ALA A 65 7.14 25.64 8.90
C ALA A 65 6.82 26.84 7.97
N ASN A 66 7.03 26.69 6.66
CA ASN A 66 6.68 27.71 5.66
C ASN A 66 6.18 27.07 4.34
N MET A 67 5.27 27.74 3.65
CA MET A 67 4.72 27.30 2.35
C MET A 67 5.80 27.02 1.29
N TRP A 68 6.91 27.78 1.32
CA TRP A 68 8.00 27.70 0.33
C TRP A 68 9.28 27.10 0.90
N GLN A 69 9.18 26.35 2.01
CA GLN A 69 10.30 25.65 2.61
C GLN A 69 10.86 24.54 1.70
N GLY A 70 10.01 23.94 0.85
CA GLY A 70 10.38 22.88 -0.07
C GLY A 70 10.25 21.50 0.55
N SER A 71 11.07 20.53 0.13
CA SER A 71 11.13 19.19 0.70
C SER A 71 12.57 18.78 0.96
N TYR A 72 12.76 17.90 1.93
CA TYR A 72 14.05 17.42 2.38
C TYR A 72 14.16 15.93 2.11
N THR A 73 15.40 15.46 2.00
CA THR A 73 15.72 14.04 2.12
C THR A 73 16.38 13.81 3.47
N ALA A 74 16.03 12.70 4.11
CA ALA A 74 16.60 12.27 5.38
C ALA A 74 16.84 10.77 5.30
N TYR A 75 17.91 10.28 5.91
CA TYR A 75 18.23 8.86 5.91
C TYR A 75 18.85 8.43 7.24
N ASN A 76 18.73 7.14 7.52
CA ASN A 76 19.35 6.45 8.63
C ASN A 76 20.21 5.31 8.07
N ILE A 77 21.44 5.18 8.59
CA ILE A 77 22.35 4.09 8.22
C ILE A 77 22.47 3.15 9.41
N GLY A 78 22.08 1.90 9.22
CA GLY A 78 21.98 0.92 10.30
C GLY A 78 20.75 1.14 11.18
N VAL A 79 20.82 0.69 12.43
CA VAL A 79 19.68 0.72 13.36
C VAL A 79 19.85 1.83 14.39
N ALA A 80 18.83 2.67 14.53
CA ALA A 80 18.76 3.67 15.60
C ALA A 80 17.88 3.17 16.75
N THR A 81 18.27 3.43 17.99
CA THR A 81 17.44 3.14 19.17
C THR A 81 16.83 4.43 19.67
N VAL A 82 15.51 4.46 19.83
CA VAL A 82 14.77 5.60 20.34
C VAL A 82 14.20 5.25 21.71
N PRO A 83 14.62 5.95 22.79
CA PRO A 83 14.08 5.71 24.11
C PRO A 83 12.62 6.14 24.18
N VAL A 84 11.80 5.38 24.91
CA VAL A 84 10.39 5.67 25.14
C VAL A 84 10.13 5.64 26.64
N ALA A 85 9.61 6.73 27.18
CA ALA A 85 9.31 6.79 28.62
C ALA A 85 8.25 5.75 29.00
N PRO A 86 8.31 5.13 30.19
CA PRO A 86 7.25 4.24 30.64
C PRO A 86 5.94 4.99 30.90
N THR A 87 4.83 4.25 30.96
CA THR A 87 3.53 4.78 31.41
C THR A 87 3.30 4.49 32.89
N GLY A 88 2.59 5.40 33.56
CA GLY A 88 2.00 5.17 34.88
C GLY A 88 0.62 4.52 34.79
N ALA A 89 -0.28 4.85 35.71
CA ALA A 89 -1.62 4.25 35.78
C ALA A 89 -2.54 4.53 34.56
N THR A 90 -2.20 5.50 33.72
CA THR A 90 -3.00 5.89 32.55
C THR A 90 -2.31 5.44 31.25
N PRO A 91 -3.02 4.78 30.33
CA PRO A 91 -2.48 4.48 29.00
C PRO A 91 -2.28 5.76 28.19
N ARG A 92 -1.37 5.75 27.22
CA ARG A 92 -1.18 6.88 26.30
C ARG A 92 -0.72 6.41 24.92
N SER A 93 -0.88 7.28 23.93
CA SER A 93 -0.28 7.09 22.62
C SER A 93 0.83 8.12 22.38
N ASP A 94 1.94 7.66 21.82
CA ASP A 94 3.09 8.50 21.46
C ASP A 94 3.35 8.37 19.94
N LEU A 95 3.74 9.45 19.26
CA LEU A 95 4.17 9.40 17.85
C LEU A 95 5.68 9.32 17.76
N ILE A 96 6.19 8.40 16.94
CA ILE A 96 7.58 8.36 16.52
C ILE A 96 7.67 9.07 15.17
N VAL A 97 8.53 10.08 15.11
CA VAL A 97 8.62 11.02 13.99
C VAL A 97 10.05 11.11 13.51
N LEU A 98 10.26 11.05 12.20
CA LEU A 98 11.50 11.57 11.61
C LEU A 98 11.31 13.05 11.36
N ARG A 99 11.97 13.87 12.17
CA ARG A 99 11.80 15.33 12.23
C ARG A 99 13.02 16.04 11.71
N ILE A 100 12.77 17.10 10.95
CA ILE A 100 13.80 18.07 10.55
C ILE A 100 13.48 19.40 11.21
N THR A 101 14.46 20.00 11.87
CA THR A 101 14.35 21.35 12.43
C THR A 101 15.29 22.26 11.67
N ASP A 102 14.77 22.96 10.67
CA ASP A 102 15.58 23.81 9.79
C ASP A 102 15.80 25.21 10.40
N PRO A 103 17.05 25.62 10.70
CA PRO A 103 17.33 26.92 11.31
C PRO A 103 16.90 28.11 10.46
N GLU A 104 16.79 27.97 9.14
CA GLU A 104 16.32 29.03 8.25
C GLU A 104 14.86 29.41 8.51
N PHE A 105 14.04 28.46 8.99
CA PHE A 105 12.60 28.67 9.20
C PHE A 105 12.16 28.52 10.67
N GLU A 106 12.76 27.60 11.40
CA GLU A 106 12.41 27.26 12.79
C GLU A 106 13.39 27.89 13.78
N GLY A 107 14.59 28.27 13.33
CA GLY A 107 15.63 28.91 14.15
C GLY A 107 16.25 27.99 15.21
N GLY A 108 17.18 28.54 15.99
CA GLY A 108 17.65 27.95 17.26
C GLY A 108 18.68 26.83 17.18
N LEU A 109 18.99 26.28 15.99
CA LEU A 109 20.05 25.28 15.82
C LEU A 109 21.15 25.78 14.87
N ASP A 110 22.38 25.33 15.11
CA ASP A 110 23.54 25.51 14.24
C ASP A 110 23.77 24.20 13.45
N PRO A 111 23.52 24.17 12.13
CA PRO A 111 23.71 22.95 11.32
C PRO A 111 25.13 22.39 11.34
N ALA A 112 26.13 23.16 11.75
CA ALA A 112 27.50 22.69 11.88
C ALA A 112 27.76 21.92 13.20
N LYS A 113 26.86 21.99 14.17
CA LYS A 113 27.06 21.44 15.52
C LYS A 113 25.90 20.59 16.01
N ASP A 114 24.68 20.96 15.65
CA ASP A 114 23.46 20.38 16.17
C ASP A 114 22.88 19.32 15.22
N GLN A 115 22.10 18.41 15.79
CA GLN A 115 21.36 17.43 15.01
C GLN A 115 20.13 18.09 14.38
N ILE A 116 20.18 18.29 13.06
CA ILE A 116 19.07 18.89 12.30
C ILE A 116 17.96 17.87 12.01
N ASN A 117 18.34 16.61 11.79
CA ASN A 117 17.43 15.50 11.54
C ASN A 117 17.50 14.52 12.71
N VAL A 118 16.35 14.26 13.35
CA VAL A 118 16.26 13.42 14.56
C VAL A 118 15.05 12.51 14.51
N PHE A 119 15.14 11.38 15.20
CA PHE A 119 13.96 10.61 15.59
C PHE A 119 13.40 11.18 16.89
N ASP A 120 12.25 11.83 16.79
CA ASP A 120 11.57 12.50 17.89
C ASP A 120 10.39 11.64 18.38
N VAL A 121 10.11 11.72 19.68
CA VAL A 121 8.95 11.10 20.31
C VAL A 121 8.02 12.21 20.76
N ILE A 122 6.86 12.33 20.13
CA ILE A 122 5.82 13.29 20.53
C ILE A 122 4.84 12.55 21.45
N PRO A 123 4.88 12.79 22.77
CA PRO A 123 4.09 12.03 23.71
C PRO A 123 2.64 12.50 23.77
N ASN A 124 1.76 11.66 24.30
CA ASN A 124 0.36 12.00 24.63
C ASN A 124 -0.47 12.52 23.43
N VAL A 125 -0.26 11.93 22.26
CA VAL A 125 -1.09 12.20 21.09
C VAL A 125 -2.43 11.47 21.19
N ALA A 126 -3.39 11.83 20.33
CA ALA A 126 -4.62 11.07 20.18
C ALA A 126 -4.33 9.63 19.70
N GLY A 127 -5.07 8.64 20.22
CA GLY A 127 -4.96 7.23 19.79
C GLY A 127 -5.39 6.96 18.34
N THR A 128 -5.78 7.99 17.59
CA THR A 128 -6.07 7.96 16.15
C THR A 128 -5.11 8.84 15.34
N ALA A 129 -4.11 9.45 15.98
CA ALA A 129 -3.14 10.29 15.29
C ALA A 129 -2.37 9.48 14.25
N THR A 130 -2.26 10.04 13.05
CA THR A 130 -1.53 9.45 11.91
C THR A 130 -0.56 10.43 11.25
N THR A 131 -0.52 11.69 11.73
CA THR A 131 0.27 12.77 11.16
C THR A 131 0.95 13.56 12.26
N VAL A 132 2.09 14.16 11.95
CA VAL A 132 2.77 15.10 12.85
C VAL A 132 1.87 16.31 13.16
N PRO A 133 2.03 16.97 14.33
CA PRO A 133 1.34 18.21 14.65
C PRO A 133 1.59 19.31 13.60
N LYS A 134 0.64 20.24 13.47
CA LYS A 134 0.74 21.37 12.55
C LYS A 134 2.01 22.19 12.84
N GLY A 135 2.74 22.55 11.79
CA GLY A 135 3.97 23.34 11.88
C GLY A 135 5.24 22.52 12.15
N VAL A 136 5.11 21.24 12.51
CA VAL A 136 6.27 20.35 12.67
C VAL A 136 6.69 19.82 11.30
N THR A 137 7.92 20.11 10.89
CA THR A 137 8.50 19.55 9.67
C THR A 137 8.97 18.12 9.92
N GLY A 138 8.16 17.14 9.52
CA GLY A 138 8.46 15.73 9.74
C GLY A 138 7.40 14.79 9.17
N ILE A 139 7.72 13.49 9.22
CA ILE A 139 6.79 12.40 8.91
C ILE A 139 6.62 11.50 10.13
N ALA A 140 5.38 11.08 10.38
CA ALA A 140 5.09 10.07 11.38
C ALA A 140 5.44 8.70 10.79
N ILE A 141 6.34 7.97 11.44
CA ILE A 141 6.74 6.62 11.00
C ILE A 141 6.05 5.53 11.84
N ALA A 142 5.71 5.82 13.10
CA ALA A 142 4.88 4.92 13.89
C ALA A 142 4.09 5.68 14.96
N ARG A 143 3.04 5.04 15.45
CA ARG A 143 2.39 5.38 16.72
C ARG A 143 2.58 4.23 17.69
N LEU A 144 2.92 4.54 18.93
CA LEU A 144 2.96 3.59 20.02
C LEU A 144 1.68 3.73 20.83
N ASP A 145 0.88 2.68 20.91
CA ASP A 145 -0.28 2.59 21.80
C ASP A 145 0.15 1.83 23.07
N ILE A 146 0.52 2.58 24.10
CA ILE A 146 1.18 2.06 25.30
C ILE A 146 0.12 1.88 26.40
N PRO A 147 -0.13 0.64 26.89
CA PRO A 147 -1.04 0.39 28.00
C PRO A 147 -0.58 1.07 29.30
N ALA A 148 -1.43 1.09 30.32
CA ALA A 148 -1.02 1.52 31.66
C ALA A 148 0.11 0.61 32.23
N ASN A 149 0.94 1.18 33.09
CA ASN A 149 2.01 0.50 33.83
C ASN A 149 2.99 -0.29 32.95
N THR A 150 3.33 0.24 31.78
CA THR A 150 4.14 -0.45 30.77
C THR A 150 5.48 0.25 30.59
N GLY A 151 6.58 -0.51 30.78
CA GLY A 151 7.96 -0.07 30.50
C GLY A 151 8.64 -0.79 29.34
N THR A 152 8.03 -1.84 28.80
CA THR A 152 8.55 -2.60 27.65
C THR A 152 7.63 -2.41 26.46
N ILE A 153 8.18 -1.97 25.33
CA ILE A 153 7.42 -1.86 24.08
C ILE A 153 7.40 -3.22 23.37
N THR A 154 6.21 -3.65 22.94
CA THR A 154 6.00 -4.89 22.18
C THR A 154 5.49 -4.59 20.78
N ALA A 155 5.58 -5.55 19.86
CA ALA A 155 5.13 -5.36 18.47
C ALA A 155 3.63 -5.00 18.38
N ALA A 156 2.81 -5.55 19.28
CA ALA A 156 1.38 -5.27 19.33
C ALA A 156 1.04 -3.83 19.73
N MET A 157 1.97 -3.11 20.34
CA MET A 157 1.83 -1.69 20.71
C MET A 157 2.24 -0.76 19.57
N ILE A 158 2.97 -1.26 18.56
CA ILE A 158 3.45 -0.46 17.44
C ILE A 158 2.39 -0.45 16.34
N ARG A 159 2.04 0.73 15.86
CA ARG A 159 1.23 0.95 14.67
C ARG A 159 2.12 1.59 13.62
N ASP A 160 2.31 0.90 12.52
CA ASP A 160 3.04 1.43 11.38
C ASP A 160 2.23 2.54 10.71
N LEU A 161 2.83 3.72 10.60
CA LEU A 161 2.22 4.89 9.96
C LEU A 161 2.95 5.31 8.68
N ARG A 162 4.02 4.59 8.32
CA ARG A 162 4.82 4.90 7.14
C ARG A 162 3.94 4.87 5.90
N LYS A 163 4.34 5.65 4.90
CA LYS A 163 3.81 5.64 3.54
C LYS A 163 4.99 5.85 2.61
N VAL A 164 4.99 5.19 1.46
CA VAL A 164 6.03 5.43 0.45
C VAL A 164 5.74 6.77 -0.21
N ALA A 165 6.75 7.64 -0.31
CA ALA A 165 6.58 9.01 -0.80
C ALA A 165 6.11 9.03 -2.27
N ASN A 166 6.68 8.16 -3.09
CA ASN A 166 6.30 7.97 -4.50
C ASN A 166 6.17 6.47 -4.80
N PRO A 167 5.03 5.85 -4.45
CA PRO A 167 4.85 4.41 -4.63
C PRO A 167 4.99 4.02 -6.09
N ARG A 168 5.83 3.02 -6.37
CA ARG A 168 5.89 2.39 -7.69
C ARG A 168 4.54 1.76 -8.03
N ARG A 169 4.19 1.83 -9.32
CA ARG A 169 2.98 1.23 -9.88
C ARG A 169 3.30 0.61 -11.23
N GLU A 170 2.81 -0.60 -11.44
CA GLU A 170 2.92 -1.31 -12.72
C GLU A 170 1.58 -1.94 -13.02
N ARG A 171 1.03 -1.64 -14.20
CA ARG A 171 -0.29 -2.11 -14.62
C ARG A 171 -0.20 -2.83 -15.95
N THR A 172 -0.74 -4.04 -16.00
CA THR A 172 -0.75 -4.89 -17.19
C THR A 172 -2.13 -5.49 -17.39
N LEU A 173 -2.60 -5.51 -18.64
CA LEU A 173 -3.83 -6.18 -19.04
C LEU A 173 -3.51 -7.57 -19.58
N TYR A 174 -4.22 -8.57 -19.06
CA TYR A 174 -4.21 -9.94 -19.53
C TYR A 174 -5.57 -10.27 -20.11
N THR A 175 -5.59 -11.00 -21.22
CA THR A 175 -6.84 -11.35 -21.90
C THR A 175 -6.96 -12.85 -22.13
N ALA A 176 -8.18 -13.35 -22.20
CA ALA A 176 -8.51 -14.70 -22.60
C ALA A 176 -9.79 -14.70 -23.45
N TYR A 177 -9.79 -15.53 -24.50
CA TYR A 177 -10.87 -15.66 -25.47
C TYR A 177 -11.21 -17.14 -25.65
N PRO A 178 -12.13 -17.71 -24.84
CA PRO A 178 -12.55 -19.09 -24.98
C PRO A 178 -13.07 -19.39 -26.39
N SER A 179 -12.65 -20.49 -26.99
CA SER A 179 -13.07 -20.87 -28.36
C SER A 179 -14.17 -21.93 -28.39
N LYS A 180 -14.35 -22.66 -27.29
CA LYS A 180 -15.36 -23.70 -27.09
C LYS A 180 -16.14 -23.40 -25.82
N LEU A 181 -17.39 -23.88 -25.77
CA LEU A 181 -18.20 -23.73 -24.57
C LEU A 181 -17.60 -24.53 -23.42
N THR A 182 -17.23 -23.82 -22.36
CA THR A 182 -16.92 -24.39 -21.04
C THR A 182 -17.99 -23.92 -20.06
N LYS A 183 -18.31 -24.75 -19.08
CA LYS A 183 -19.38 -24.48 -18.11
C LYS A 183 -18.91 -24.61 -16.67
N ALA A 184 -19.38 -23.72 -15.81
CA ALA A 184 -19.49 -23.96 -14.38
C ALA A 184 -20.94 -24.38 -14.09
N TYR A 185 -21.12 -25.70 -13.93
CA TYR A 185 -22.44 -26.35 -13.81
C TYR A 185 -22.60 -27.18 -12.53
N LYS A 186 -21.52 -27.32 -11.76
CA LYS A 186 -21.55 -28.13 -10.53
C LYS A 186 -22.26 -27.35 -9.44
N ASP A 187 -23.51 -27.69 -9.24
CA ASP A 187 -24.45 -27.19 -8.23
C ASP A 187 -24.20 -27.88 -6.88
N ASP A 188 -22.98 -27.78 -6.36
CA ASP A 188 -22.53 -28.47 -5.15
C ASP A 188 -22.09 -27.54 -4.01
N ASP A 189 -22.33 -26.23 -4.14
CA ASP A 189 -21.86 -25.17 -3.24
C ASP A 189 -20.32 -25.18 -3.04
N LYS A 190 -19.55 -25.72 -3.98
CA LYS A 190 -18.07 -25.73 -3.92
C LYS A 190 -17.44 -24.86 -5.00
N TRP A 191 -16.25 -24.36 -4.70
CA TRP A 191 -15.43 -23.64 -5.66
C TRP A 191 -14.79 -24.58 -6.67
N HIS A 192 -14.95 -24.24 -7.96
CA HIS A 192 -14.29 -24.94 -9.07
C HIS A 192 -13.56 -23.92 -9.94
N ASN A 193 -12.35 -24.27 -10.37
CA ASN A 193 -11.57 -23.44 -11.30
C ASN A 193 -12.30 -23.34 -12.64
N TRP A 194 -12.71 -22.13 -13.00
CA TRP A 194 -13.45 -21.87 -14.23
C TRP A 194 -13.45 -20.37 -14.58
N PRO A 195 -13.32 -20.01 -15.88
CA PRO A 195 -13.08 -20.88 -17.03
C PRO A 195 -11.59 -21.26 -17.17
N PRO A 196 -11.27 -22.42 -17.79
CA PRO A 196 -9.89 -22.91 -17.87
C PRO A 196 -8.97 -22.00 -18.70
N GLU A 197 -9.49 -21.28 -19.68
CA GLU A 197 -8.73 -20.34 -20.51
C GLU A 197 -8.34 -19.05 -19.76
N ALA A 198 -9.08 -18.66 -18.72
CA ALA A 198 -8.78 -17.49 -17.89
C ALA A 198 -7.79 -17.86 -16.78
N ARG A 199 -6.60 -18.32 -17.19
CA ARG A 199 -5.50 -18.67 -16.29
C ARG A 199 -4.20 -18.07 -16.82
N TRP A 200 -3.65 -17.11 -16.10
CA TRP A 200 -2.44 -16.38 -16.47
C TRP A 200 -1.32 -16.60 -15.46
N THR A 201 -0.08 -16.53 -15.93
CA THR A 201 1.10 -16.51 -15.07
C THR A 201 1.59 -15.07 -14.98
N ILE A 202 1.52 -14.49 -13.79
CA ILE A 202 1.76 -13.07 -13.55
C ILE A 202 3.10 -12.91 -12.82
N PRO A 203 4.11 -12.23 -13.41
CA PRO A 203 5.32 -11.88 -12.68
C PRO A 203 5.00 -10.80 -11.63
N VAL A 204 5.41 -11.04 -10.38
CA VAL A 204 5.24 -10.09 -9.27
C VAL A 204 6.55 -9.31 -9.11
N PRO A 205 6.54 -7.97 -9.23
CA PRO A 205 7.71 -7.16 -8.96
C PRO A 205 8.26 -7.39 -7.55
N ASP A 206 9.57 -7.30 -7.39
CA ASP A 206 10.27 -7.47 -6.10
C ASP A 206 9.83 -6.44 -5.05
N TRP A 207 9.40 -5.25 -5.48
CA TRP A 207 8.90 -4.17 -4.64
C TRP A 207 7.40 -4.22 -4.34
N ALA A 208 6.63 -5.09 -5.00
CA ALA A 208 5.19 -5.08 -4.89
C ALA A 208 4.71 -5.54 -3.51
N THR A 209 3.80 -4.78 -2.90
CA THR A 209 3.20 -5.13 -1.60
C THR A 209 1.69 -5.32 -1.67
N LYS A 210 1.07 -4.82 -2.74
CA LYS A 210 -0.35 -4.98 -3.00
C LYS A 210 -0.58 -5.26 -4.48
N LEU A 211 -1.62 -6.02 -4.76
CA LEU A 211 -2.20 -6.25 -6.07
C LEU A 211 -3.62 -5.68 -6.09
N ILE A 212 -3.90 -4.76 -6.99
CA ILE A 212 -5.25 -4.32 -7.33
C ILE A 212 -5.63 -5.09 -8.58
N LEU A 213 -6.72 -5.86 -8.50
CA LEU A 213 -7.17 -6.74 -9.56
C LEU A 213 -8.59 -6.37 -9.96
N THR A 214 -8.85 -6.34 -11.26
CA THR A 214 -10.21 -6.33 -11.81
C THR A 214 -10.30 -7.32 -12.96
N VAL A 215 -11.18 -8.31 -12.84
CA VAL A 215 -11.49 -9.26 -13.90
C VAL A 215 -12.86 -8.95 -14.46
N THR A 216 -12.90 -8.56 -15.74
CA THR A 216 -14.15 -8.34 -16.48
C THR A 216 -14.42 -9.54 -17.37
N ILE A 217 -15.62 -10.11 -17.25
CA ILE A 217 -16.11 -11.21 -18.10
C ILE A 217 -17.24 -10.64 -18.95
N ALA A 218 -16.92 -10.17 -20.14
CA ALA A 218 -17.89 -9.65 -21.10
C ALA A 218 -18.50 -10.79 -21.91
N GLY A 219 -19.83 -10.79 -22.04
CA GLY A 219 -20.54 -11.84 -22.75
C GLY A 219 -20.64 -13.16 -21.98
N LEU A 220 -20.55 -13.12 -20.64
CA LEU A 220 -20.76 -14.25 -19.74
C LEU A 220 -22.10 -14.91 -20.07
N ARG A 221 -22.06 -16.16 -20.54
CA ARG A 221 -23.25 -16.90 -20.92
C ARG A 221 -23.92 -17.46 -19.67
N MET A 222 -25.25 -17.40 -19.65
CA MET A 222 -26.11 -17.97 -18.60
C MET A 222 -27.18 -18.82 -19.31
N ASP A 223 -27.31 -20.09 -18.95
CA ASP A 223 -28.30 -20.99 -19.55
C ASP A 223 -28.78 -22.10 -18.60
N PHE A 224 -29.49 -23.09 -19.16
CA PHE A 224 -30.13 -24.24 -18.47
C PHE A 224 -31.34 -23.89 -17.60
N ASP A 225 -31.19 -22.98 -16.64
CA ASP A 225 -32.28 -22.47 -15.78
C ASP A 225 -31.90 -21.11 -15.15
N SER A 226 -32.70 -20.59 -14.24
CA SER A 226 -32.29 -19.50 -13.35
C SER A 226 -31.09 -19.96 -12.50
N LEU A 227 -30.19 -19.03 -12.20
CA LEU A 227 -28.94 -19.32 -11.49
C LEU A 227 -28.70 -18.35 -10.35
N TYR A 228 -28.03 -18.87 -9.33
CA TYR A 228 -27.42 -18.11 -8.27
C TYR A 228 -26.05 -18.72 -7.98
N GLY A 229 -25.02 -17.91 -7.95
CA GLY A 229 -23.66 -18.36 -7.73
C GLY A 229 -22.70 -17.22 -7.42
N TYR A 230 -21.44 -17.58 -7.30
CA TYR A 230 -20.36 -16.66 -6.94
C TYR A 230 -19.18 -16.85 -7.88
N LEU A 231 -18.49 -15.75 -8.16
CA LEU A 231 -17.19 -15.72 -8.83
C LEU A 231 -16.16 -15.12 -7.88
N GLN A 232 -14.95 -15.67 -7.86
CA GLN A 232 -13.83 -15.07 -7.13
C GLN A 232 -12.53 -15.17 -7.95
N PRO A 233 -11.60 -14.23 -7.80
CA PRO A 233 -10.26 -14.40 -8.33
C PRO A 233 -9.39 -15.19 -7.36
N VAL A 234 -8.42 -15.91 -7.89
CA VAL A 234 -7.38 -16.58 -7.10
C VAL A 234 -6.02 -16.16 -7.63
N PHE A 235 -5.18 -15.63 -6.75
CA PHE A 235 -3.80 -15.23 -7.04
C PHE A 235 -2.81 -16.05 -6.23
N GLY A 236 -2.13 -16.99 -6.88
CA GLY A 236 -1.33 -18.01 -6.22
C GLY A 236 -2.22 -18.91 -5.34
N THR A 237 -2.13 -18.72 -4.04
CA THR A 237 -2.94 -19.40 -3.00
C THR A 237 -3.89 -18.44 -2.29
N ILE A 238 -3.95 -17.18 -2.69
CA ILE A 238 -4.82 -16.17 -2.08
C ILE A 238 -6.13 -16.14 -2.84
N GLU A 239 -7.22 -16.40 -2.13
CA GLU A 239 -8.59 -16.26 -2.62
C GLU A 239 -9.03 -14.81 -2.39
N GLY A 240 -9.51 -14.15 -3.44
CA GLY A 240 -10.05 -12.80 -3.35
C GLY A 240 -11.52 -12.78 -2.93
N GLN A 241 -12.11 -11.58 -2.91
CA GLN A 241 -13.53 -11.41 -2.57
C GLN A 241 -14.48 -12.02 -3.61
N ASP A 242 -15.58 -12.59 -3.10
CA ASP A 242 -16.68 -13.13 -3.90
C ASP A 242 -17.49 -12.01 -4.57
N THR A 243 -17.91 -12.24 -5.80
CA THR A 243 -18.95 -11.48 -6.50
C THR A 243 -20.13 -12.38 -6.81
N ILE A 244 -21.33 -11.96 -6.42
CA ILE A 244 -22.56 -12.70 -6.72
C ILE A 244 -22.91 -12.56 -8.20
N VAL A 245 -23.29 -13.67 -8.82
CA VAL A 245 -23.99 -13.72 -10.11
C VAL A 245 -25.36 -14.34 -9.86
N ASP A 246 -26.40 -13.56 -10.09
CA ASP A 246 -27.80 -13.95 -9.89
C ASP A 246 -28.59 -13.58 -11.14
N ASP A 247 -29.33 -14.55 -11.67
CA ASP A 247 -30.21 -14.34 -12.80
C ASP A 247 -31.45 -15.24 -12.71
N ASN A 248 -32.63 -14.60 -12.75
CA ASN A 248 -33.93 -15.21 -12.53
C ASN A 248 -34.76 -15.37 -13.81
N GLN A 249 -34.11 -15.49 -14.97
CA GLN A 249 -34.77 -15.45 -16.27
C GLN A 249 -35.04 -16.84 -16.89
N GLY A 250 -34.93 -17.91 -16.11
CA GLY A 250 -35.35 -19.27 -16.52
C GLY A 250 -34.43 -19.92 -17.55
N LYS A 251 -34.96 -20.49 -18.64
CA LYS A 251 -34.22 -21.46 -19.48
C LYS A 251 -33.60 -20.90 -20.78
N VAL A 252 -33.79 -19.62 -21.08
CA VAL A 252 -33.30 -19.01 -22.33
C VAL A 252 -31.78 -18.80 -22.26
N VAL A 253 -31.06 -18.89 -23.38
CA VAL A 253 -29.63 -18.49 -23.38
C VAL A 253 -29.53 -16.97 -23.24
N ARG A 254 -28.78 -16.52 -22.25
CA ARG A 254 -28.59 -15.11 -21.91
C ARG A 254 -27.12 -14.79 -21.87
N ARG A 255 -26.78 -13.51 -22.06
CA ARG A 255 -25.42 -13.01 -21.87
C ARG A 255 -25.43 -11.75 -21.04
N GLY A 256 -24.55 -11.71 -20.05
CA GLY A 256 -24.32 -10.56 -19.20
C GLY A 256 -22.84 -10.19 -19.17
N THR A 257 -22.54 -9.18 -18.37
CA THR A 257 -21.17 -8.86 -17.97
C THR A 257 -21.06 -9.06 -16.48
N ALA A 258 -20.05 -9.82 -16.04
CA ALA A 258 -19.68 -9.90 -14.64
C ALA A 258 -18.35 -9.17 -14.42
N LEU A 259 -18.21 -8.53 -13.26
CA LEU A 259 -16.99 -7.87 -12.84
C LEU A 259 -16.61 -8.36 -11.45
N VAL A 260 -15.39 -8.87 -11.32
CA VAL A 260 -14.82 -9.33 -10.07
C VAL A 260 -13.62 -8.43 -9.76
N ALA A 261 -13.57 -7.82 -8.58
CA ALA A 261 -12.47 -6.91 -8.24
C ALA A 261 -12.05 -7.08 -6.78
N ASP A 262 -10.75 -6.92 -6.54
CA ASP A 262 -10.20 -6.97 -5.19
C ASP A 262 -8.90 -6.16 -5.06
N THR A 263 -8.54 -5.81 -3.83
CA THR A 263 -7.21 -5.31 -3.46
C THR A 263 -6.56 -6.28 -2.47
N ILE A 264 -5.61 -7.05 -2.96
CA ILE A 264 -4.94 -8.12 -2.25
C ILE A 264 -3.62 -7.61 -1.66
N THR A 265 -3.38 -7.86 -0.37
CA THR A 265 -2.05 -7.67 0.23
C THR A 265 -1.16 -8.85 -0.11
N LEU A 266 0.02 -8.59 -0.66
CA LEU A 266 0.94 -9.62 -1.13
C LEU A 266 1.90 -10.05 -0.02
N PRO A 267 2.03 -11.36 0.24
CA PRO A 267 3.04 -11.86 1.15
C PRO A 267 4.43 -11.62 0.57
N ALA A 268 5.43 -11.45 1.44
CA ALA A 268 6.81 -11.22 1.01
C ALA A 268 7.36 -12.36 0.13
N SER A 269 6.88 -13.60 0.33
CA SER A 269 7.26 -14.77 -0.47
C SER A 269 6.83 -14.71 -1.93
N TYR A 270 5.91 -13.81 -2.32
CA TYR A 270 5.48 -13.66 -3.71
C TYR A 270 6.37 -12.70 -4.50
N ARG A 271 7.09 -11.81 -3.84
CA ARG A 271 7.90 -10.76 -4.48
C ARG A 271 9.03 -11.35 -5.31
N GLY A 272 9.19 -10.88 -6.55
CA GLY A 272 10.19 -11.40 -7.49
C GLY A 272 9.89 -12.81 -8.02
N THR A 273 8.69 -13.33 -7.79
CA THR A 273 8.25 -14.65 -8.28
C THR A 273 7.09 -14.51 -9.26
N SER A 274 6.73 -15.61 -9.94
CA SER A 274 5.54 -15.65 -10.80
C SER A 274 4.41 -16.42 -10.10
N GLN A 275 3.20 -15.85 -10.13
CA GLN A 275 2.02 -16.43 -9.50
C GLN A 275 0.93 -16.68 -10.53
N ALA A 276 0.15 -17.76 -10.33
CA ALA A 276 -0.99 -18.04 -11.19
C ALA A 276 -2.17 -17.13 -10.79
N LEU A 277 -2.78 -16.46 -11.77
CA LEU A 277 -4.05 -15.75 -11.64
C LEU A 277 -5.13 -16.52 -12.39
N TYR A 278 -6.22 -16.87 -11.74
CA TYR A 278 -7.36 -17.50 -12.38
C TYR A 278 -8.68 -17.18 -11.66
N LEU A 279 -9.80 -17.58 -12.26
CA LEU A 279 -11.12 -17.45 -11.66
C LEU A 279 -11.61 -18.79 -11.11
N GLN A 280 -12.45 -18.70 -10.07
CA GLN A 280 -13.27 -19.80 -9.59
C GLN A 280 -14.74 -19.41 -9.64
N ALA A 281 -15.59 -20.41 -9.83
CA ALA A 281 -17.03 -20.29 -9.74
C ALA A 281 -17.56 -21.27 -8.68
N LYS A 282 -18.56 -20.83 -7.93
CA LYS A 282 -19.31 -21.64 -6.96
C LYS A 282 -20.79 -21.49 -7.29
N MET A 283 -21.39 -22.54 -7.84
CA MET A 283 -22.81 -22.55 -8.17
C MET A 283 -23.61 -23.06 -6.98
N SER A 284 -24.74 -22.41 -6.69
CA SER A 284 -25.60 -22.83 -5.59
C SER A 284 -26.26 -24.18 -5.89
N LYS A 285 -26.33 -25.07 -4.90
CA LYS A 285 -27.03 -26.36 -5.05
C LYS A 285 -28.54 -26.24 -5.27
N ASP A 286 -29.12 -25.15 -4.78
CA ASP A 286 -30.57 -24.89 -4.80
C ASP A 286 -31.02 -24.33 -6.16
N TRP A 287 -30.06 -23.96 -7.02
CA TRP A 287 -30.28 -23.41 -8.35
C TRP A 287 -29.65 -24.32 -9.39
N LYS A 288 -30.22 -24.36 -10.60
CA LYS A 288 -29.80 -25.30 -11.65
C LYS A 288 -29.19 -24.63 -12.87
N GLY A 289 -29.25 -23.31 -13.00
CA GLY A 289 -28.67 -22.61 -14.14
C GLY A 289 -27.15 -22.65 -14.14
N ASP A 290 -26.58 -22.60 -15.34
CA ASP A 290 -25.14 -22.73 -15.58
C ASP A 290 -24.52 -21.38 -15.95
N LEU A 291 -23.27 -21.18 -15.55
CA LEU A 291 -22.40 -20.18 -16.18
C LEU A 291 -21.63 -20.81 -17.33
N GLY A 292 -21.50 -20.06 -18.43
CA GLY A 292 -20.83 -20.49 -19.66
C GLY A 292 -19.86 -19.45 -20.21
N ALA A 293 -18.79 -19.92 -20.82
CA ALA A 293 -17.81 -19.11 -21.52
C ALA A 293 -17.45 -19.81 -22.84
N ASP A 294 -17.54 -19.09 -23.95
CA ASP A 294 -17.37 -19.58 -25.31
C ASP A 294 -16.86 -18.46 -26.24
N ALA A 295 -16.90 -18.66 -27.56
CA ALA A 295 -16.44 -17.69 -28.56
C ALA A 295 -17.14 -16.32 -28.50
N GLY A 296 -18.28 -16.20 -27.81
CA GLY A 296 -18.94 -14.92 -27.55
C GLY A 296 -18.50 -14.24 -26.25
N THR A 297 -17.47 -14.76 -25.58
CA THR A 297 -16.99 -14.30 -24.26
C THR A 297 -15.59 -13.71 -24.39
N SER A 298 -15.36 -12.57 -23.76
CA SER A 298 -14.03 -11.97 -23.61
C SER A 298 -13.75 -11.75 -22.13
N ILE A 299 -12.57 -12.20 -21.69
CA ILE A 299 -12.18 -12.12 -20.28
C ILE A 299 -10.92 -11.27 -20.19
N ILE A 300 -10.96 -10.24 -19.36
CA ILE A 300 -9.88 -9.28 -19.19
C ILE A 300 -9.52 -9.23 -17.72
N ALA A 301 -8.29 -9.56 -17.36
CA ALA A 301 -7.73 -9.30 -16.04
C ALA A 301 -6.83 -8.08 -16.10
N ASP A 302 -7.22 -7.05 -15.37
CA ASP A 302 -6.48 -5.82 -15.16
C ASP A 302 -5.74 -5.91 -13.83
N VAL A 303 -4.42 -5.95 -13.91
CA VAL A 303 -3.51 -6.25 -12.80
C VAL A 303 -2.66 -5.02 -12.55
N GLU A 304 -2.83 -4.34 -11.41
CA GLU A 304 -1.98 -3.23 -10.97
C GLU A 304 -1.25 -3.60 -9.66
N PHE A 305 0.08 -3.65 -9.71
CA PHE A 305 0.90 -3.75 -8.51
C PHE A 305 1.18 -2.37 -7.93
N THR A 306 1.16 -2.25 -6.60
CA THR A 306 1.51 -1.01 -5.90
C THR A 306 2.47 -1.25 -4.74
N GLU A 307 3.39 -0.30 -4.56
CA GLU A 307 4.35 -0.29 -3.44
C GLU A 307 3.70 0.29 -2.17
N GLY A 308 4.13 -0.23 -1.02
CA GLY A 308 3.65 0.18 0.29
C GLY A 308 4.61 -0.28 1.38
N PRO A 309 4.43 0.17 2.63
CA PRO A 309 5.27 -0.25 3.75
C PRO A 309 5.13 -1.74 4.08
N VAL A 310 6.19 -2.35 4.64
CA VAL A 310 6.26 -3.79 5.01
C VAL A 310 6.70 -4.05 6.43
#